data_AF-A0A9D1RHP6-F1
#
_entry.id   AF-A0A9D1RHP6-F1
#
_cell.length_a   1.000
_cell.length_b   1.000
_cell.length_c   1.000
_cell.angle_alpha   90.00
_cell.angle_beta   90.00
_cell.angle_gamma   90.00
#
_symmetry.space_group_name_H-M   'P 1'
#
loop_
_entity.id
_entity.type
_entity.pdbx_description
1 polymer ?
#
loop_
_entity_poly.entity_id
_entity_poly.type
_entity_poly.pdbx_seq_one_letter_code
_entity_poly.pdbx_strand_id
1 'polypeptide(L)'
;MKRIIKLFVFACAVFFGTSSFAQMIFDGNLEEINKPIHGEYSDVIIKPISGSNDVTIETGSTIESLQIFKGNGSPVNLTIEDGVTIGECIVKTGATLVITKASIVDQNTSWNIAKGGSIVVEGQEGSFRTLGQITVNRYIVAGQWNFMGLPNSETMLPFVAANLPNLWALEFDYSTNNWSEEFLHGNNALPRGTGIFVWTDTTRTLTYASATHTDGELTVQKDLTAQNIEGVSGRWMALSNPYLGTLNIAEFLEDNSSVIQGGTVYVYDGTAFNSDEIVSGDISVGQGFFVNMTNTENAIAFKPSQMKYYPSATPAAKASVASREYVKVSVSTDGYKVPVMICQNDLAGQEYDIFDANKMFGDGSVAEPIL
;
A
#
# COMPACT_ATOMS: atom_id res chain seq x y z
N MET A 1 30.62 -14.08 -19.21
CA MET A 1 31.00 -14.82 -17.99
C MET A 1 29.81 -15.73 -17.66
N LYS A 2 29.88 -17.04 -17.98
CA LYS A 2 28.76 -17.99 -17.81
C LYS A 2 28.59 -18.30 -16.32
N ARG A 3 27.47 -17.90 -15.71
CA ARG A 3 27.08 -18.35 -14.36
C ARG A 3 26.23 -19.62 -14.49
N ILE A 4 26.46 -20.53 -13.57
CA ILE A 4 26.07 -21.95 -13.55
C ILE A 4 24.69 -22.08 -12.92
N ILE A 5 23.79 -22.89 -13.52
CA ILE A 5 22.64 -23.50 -12.84
C ILE A 5 23.17 -24.23 -11.60
N LYS A 6 22.91 -23.72 -10.39
CA LYS A 6 23.11 -24.51 -9.17
C LYS A 6 21.80 -25.22 -8.84
N LEU A 7 21.50 -26.27 -9.58
CA LEU A 7 20.52 -27.25 -9.15
C LEU A 7 21.14 -28.03 -7.98
N PHE A 8 20.84 -27.62 -6.74
CA PHE A 8 21.19 -28.40 -5.57
C PHE A 8 20.16 -29.52 -5.42
N VAL A 9 20.40 -30.65 -6.09
CA VAL A 9 19.72 -31.89 -5.72
C VAL A 9 20.40 -32.40 -4.45
N PHE A 10 19.80 -32.16 -3.29
CA PHE A 10 20.17 -32.90 -2.08
C PHE A 10 19.63 -34.33 -2.22
N ALA A 11 20.35 -35.17 -2.97
CA ALA A 11 20.13 -36.60 -2.96
C ALA A 11 20.69 -37.18 -1.65
N CYS A 12 19.98 -37.00 -0.54
CA CYS A 12 20.22 -37.83 0.63
C CYS A 12 19.52 -39.17 0.38
N ALA A 13 20.23 -40.09 -0.29
CA ALA A 13 19.79 -41.48 -0.42
C ALA A 13 19.89 -42.16 0.95
N VAL A 14 18.90 -41.92 1.81
CA VAL A 14 18.59 -42.79 2.94
C VAL A 14 17.33 -43.56 2.57
N PHE A 15 17.47 -44.88 2.56
CA PHE A 15 16.50 -45.89 2.15
C PHE A 15 15.26 -45.91 3.08
N PHE A 16 14.44 -44.87 3.10
CA PHE A 16 13.07 -44.89 3.66
C PHE A 16 12.22 -43.77 3.05
N GLY A 17 11.41 -44.10 2.04
CA GLY A 17 10.06 -43.57 1.80
C GLY A 17 9.76 -42.05 1.81
N THR A 18 10.73 -41.14 1.72
CA THR A 18 10.44 -39.68 1.67
C THR A 18 10.67 -39.14 0.26
N SER A 19 9.66 -38.52 -0.33
CA SER A 19 9.77 -37.74 -1.57
C SER A 19 10.86 -36.69 -1.42
N SER A 20 11.88 -36.74 -2.27
CA SER A 20 12.93 -35.72 -2.31
C SER A 20 12.43 -34.54 -3.14
N PHE A 21 12.00 -33.48 -2.47
CA PHE A 21 11.67 -32.23 -3.15
C PHE A 21 12.95 -31.47 -3.52
N ALA A 22 12.97 -30.88 -4.72
CA ALA A 22 14.11 -30.10 -5.22
C ALA A 22 13.95 -28.59 -4.89
N GLN A 23 15.07 -27.88 -4.71
CA GLN A 23 15.09 -26.41 -4.64
C GLN A 23 15.48 -25.83 -6.01
N MET A 24 14.72 -24.83 -6.47
CA MET A 24 14.96 -24.10 -7.71
C MET A 24 15.25 -22.63 -7.42
N ILE A 25 16.31 -22.07 -8.03
CA ILE A 25 16.72 -20.68 -7.82
C ILE A 25 16.97 -20.01 -9.17
N PHE A 26 16.23 -18.94 -9.45
CA PHE A 26 16.47 -18.05 -10.57
C PHE A 26 17.27 -16.83 -10.09
N ASP A 27 18.53 -16.73 -10.51
CA ASP A 27 19.46 -15.68 -10.09
C ASP A 27 20.25 -15.14 -11.30
N GLY A 28 19.71 -14.12 -11.96
CA GLY A 28 20.51 -13.30 -12.87
C GLY A 28 20.46 -13.62 -14.37
N ASN A 29 19.67 -14.61 -14.83
CA ASN A 29 19.64 -15.02 -16.24
C ASN A 29 18.23 -14.93 -16.87
N LEU A 30 18.04 -14.01 -17.83
CA LEU A 30 16.77 -13.76 -18.54
C LEU A 30 16.24 -15.01 -19.27
N GLU A 31 17.14 -15.80 -19.87
CA GLU A 31 16.74 -17.03 -20.57
C GLU A 31 16.23 -18.12 -19.62
N GLU A 32 16.52 -18.01 -18.32
CA GLU A 32 16.12 -19.00 -17.33
C GLU A 32 14.82 -18.61 -16.63
N ILE A 33 14.62 -17.34 -16.29
CA ILE A 33 13.38 -16.84 -15.68
C ILE A 33 12.16 -17.12 -16.56
N ASN A 34 12.31 -17.02 -17.88
CA ASN A 34 11.21 -17.23 -18.83
C ASN A 34 10.92 -18.71 -19.13
N LYS A 35 11.64 -19.67 -18.51
CA LYS A 35 11.33 -21.09 -18.69
C LYS A 35 10.16 -21.48 -17.80
N PRO A 36 9.20 -22.25 -18.32
CA PRO A 36 8.13 -22.76 -17.49
C PRO A 36 8.66 -23.67 -16.38
N ILE A 37 8.08 -23.53 -15.19
CA ILE A 37 8.35 -24.36 -14.02
C ILE A 37 7.37 -25.53 -14.05
N HIS A 38 7.91 -26.75 -14.14
CA HIS A 38 7.14 -27.99 -14.11
C HIS A 38 7.70 -28.96 -13.07
N GLY A 39 6.83 -29.55 -12.24
CA GLY A 39 7.17 -30.62 -11.29
C GLY A 39 6.95 -30.26 -9.81
N GLU A 40 7.61 -31.00 -8.92
CA GLU A 40 7.47 -30.88 -7.47
C GLU A 40 8.71 -30.22 -6.84
N TYR A 41 8.51 -29.09 -6.16
CA TYR A 41 9.58 -28.30 -5.55
C TYR A 41 9.27 -27.94 -4.11
N SER A 42 10.27 -28.04 -3.23
CA SER A 42 10.13 -27.57 -1.85
C SER A 42 10.25 -26.06 -1.76
N ASP A 43 11.05 -25.47 -2.65
CA ASP A 43 11.33 -24.05 -2.61
C ASP A 43 11.70 -23.55 -4.01
N VAL A 44 11.00 -22.51 -4.46
CA VAL A 44 11.27 -21.79 -5.70
C VAL A 44 11.60 -20.35 -5.34
N ILE A 45 12.83 -19.93 -5.62
CA ILE A 45 13.32 -18.58 -5.32
C ILE A 45 13.48 -17.81 -6.63
N ILE A 46 12.73 -16.71 -6.77
CA ILE A 46 12.79 -15.81 -7.92
C ILE A 46 13.48 -14.51 -7.49
N LYS A 47 14.66 -14.25 -8.06
CA LYS A 47 15.36 -12.97 -7.94
C LYS A 47 15.26 -12.22 -9.27
N PRO A 48 14.42 -11.18 -9.35
CA PRO A 48 14.18 -10.49 -10.60
C PRO A 48 15.43 -9.73 -11.04
N ILE A 49 15.59 -9.64 -12.36
CA ILE A 49 16.64 -8.88 -13.02
C ILE A 49 16.05 -7.61 -13.67
N SER A 50 16.93 -6.75 -14.18
CA SER A 50 16.50 -5.60 -14.97
C SER A 50 15.81 -6.07 -16.26
N GLY A 51 14.55 -5.69 -16.47
CA GLY A 51 13.77 -6.08 -17.65
C GLY A 51 12.48 -6.80 -17.29
N SER A 52 11.87 -7.48 -18.27
CA SER A 52 10.69 -8.33 -18.05
C SER A 52 11.09 -9.57 -17.25
N ASN A 53 10.32 -9.91 -16.21
CA ASN A 53 10.53 -11.09 -15.38
C ASN A 53 9.27 -11.94 -15.43
N ASP A 54 9.04 -12.57 -16.58
CA ASP A 54 7.84 -13.37 -16.83
C ASP A 54 8.12 -14.81 -16.40
N VAL A 55 7.38 -15.30 -15.42
CA VAL A 55 7.49 -16.66 -14.89
C VAL A 55 6.18 -17.38 -15.12
N THR A 56 6.24 -18.57 -15.70
CA THR A 56 5.08 -19.45 -15.86
C THR A 56 5.26 -20.69 -15.00
N ILE A 57 4.26 -21.02 -14.19
CA ILE A 57 4.18 -22.30 -13.48
C ILE A 57 3.14 -23.16 -14.19
N GLU A 58 3.58 -24.30 -14.73
CA GLU A 58 2.76 -25.18 -15.56
C GLU A 58 1.85 -26.08 -14.73
N THR A 59 0.75 -26.46 -15.36
CA THR A 59 -0.26 -27.42 -14.88
C THR A 59 0.39 -28.65 -14.23
N GLY A 60 -0.11 -29.05 -13.05
CA GLY A 60 0.36 -30.23 -12.33
C GLY A 60 1.62 -30.03 -11.48
N SER A 61 2.11 -28.80 -11.38
CA SER A 61 3.23 -28.47 -10.49
C SER A 61 2.77 -28.30 -9.04
N THR A 62 3.61 -28.77 -8.11
CA THR A 62 3.43 -28.56 -6.66
C THR A 62 4.64 -27.83 -6.10
N ILE A 63 4.41 -26.66 -5.50
CA ILE A 63 5.47 -25.84 -4.90
C ILE A 63 5.13 -25.62 -3.43
N GLU A 64 5.95 -26.11 -2.51
CA GLU A 64 5.71 -25.90 -1.07
C GLU A 64 5.92 -24.43 -0.69
N SER A 65 6.99 -23.80 -1.17
CA SER A 65 7.30 -22.38 -0.93
C SER A 65 7.76 -21.65 -2.21
N LEU A 66 7.17 -20.50 -2.49
CA LEU A 66 7.54 -19.60 -3.58
C LEU A 66 7.99 -18.25 -3.01
N GLN A 67 9.23 -17.84 -3.27
CA GLN A 67 9.81 -16.62 -2.71
C GLN A 67 10.18 -15.61 -3.79
N ILE A 68 9.61 -14.41 -3.70
CA ILE A 68 9.82 -13.32 -4.65
C ILE A 68 10.70 -12.25 -4.01
N PHE A 69 11.88 -12.01 -4.57
CA PHE A 69 12.80 -10.98 -4.09
C PHE A 69 12.64 -9.66 -4.85
N LYS A 70 13.14 -8.57 -4.26
CA LYS A 70 13.17 -7.28 -4.93
C LYS A 70 14.19 -7.30 -6.06
N GLY A 71 13.74 -6.97 -7.27
CA GLY A 71 14.61 -6.74 -8.43
C GLY A 71 15.06 -5.29 -8.55
N ASN A 72 15.80 -4.98 -9.63
CA ASN A 72 16.24 -3.63 -9.98
C ASN A 72 15.09 -2.76 -10.55
N GLY A 73 13.98 -2.66 -9.82
CA GLY A 73 12.84 -1.80 -10.16
C GLY A 73 11.74 -2.43 -11.02
N SER A 74 11.90 -3.67 -11.46
CA SER A 74 10.90 -4.39 -12.27
C SER A 74 10.08 -5.39 -11.43
N PRO A 75 8.76 -5.53 -11.68
CA PRO A 75 7.95 -6.57 -11.06
C PRO A 75 8.31 -7.98 -11.58
N VAL A 76 7.88 -9.02 -10.86
CA VAL A 76 7.75 -10.39 -11.39
C VAL A 76 6.34 -10.58 -11.89
N ASN A 77 6.19 -10.92 -13.17
CA ASN A 77 4.91 -11.27 -13.76
C ASN A 77 4.77 -12.79 -13.69
N LEU A 78 3.85 -13.27 -12.87
CA LEU A 78 3.61 -14.69 -12.63
C LEU A 78 2.33 -15.14 -13.32
N THR A 79 2.47 -16.09 -14.25
CA THR A 79 1.37 -16.83 -14.83
C THR A 79 1.25 -18.17 -14.10
N ILE A 80 0.11 -18.43 -13.48
CA ILE A 80 -0.18 -19.71 -12.81
C ILE A 80 -1.20 -20.45 -13.66
N GLU A 81 -0.84 -21.62 -14.17
CA GLU A 81 -1.78 -22.46 -14.89
C GLU A 81 -2.75 -23.21 -13.96
N ASP A 82 -3.86 -23.69 -14.52
CA ASP A 82 -4.87 -24.41 -13.75
C ASP A 82 -4.29 -25.73 -13.19
N GLY A 83 -4.63 -26.08 -11.95
CA GLY A 83 -4.12 -27.30 -11.32
C GLY A 83 -2.69 -27.22 -10.77
N VAL A 84 -2.15 -26.00 -10.60
CA VAL A 84 -0.96 -25.74 -9.80
C VAL A 84 -1.31 -25.63 -8.32
N THR A 85 -0.48 -26.19 -7.45
CA THR A 85 -0.60 -26.02 -5.99
C THR A 85 0.61 -25.25 -5.46
N ILE A 86 0.35 -24.17 -4.72
CA ILE A 86 1.37 -23.40 -4.00
C ILE A 86 1.00 -23.42 -2.51
N GLY A 87 1.88 -23.93 -1.66
CA GLY A 87 1.66 -23.94 -0.20
C GLY A 87 1.76 -22.53 0.38
N GLU A 88 2.93 -21.92 0.28
CA GLU A 88 3.19 -20.54 0.71
C GLU A 88 3.83 -19.72 -0.41
N CYS A 89 3.38 -18.47 -0.58
CA CYS A 89 4.06 -17.48 -1.38
C CYS A 89 4.51 -16.29 -0.52
N ILE A 90 5.81 -15.97 -0.56
CA ILE A 90 6.42 -14.89 0.21
C ILE A 90 6.94 -13.80 -0.73
N VAL A 91 6.32 -12.63 -0.70
CA VAL A 91 6.79 -11.42 -1.38
C VAL A 91 7.67 -10.63 -0.42
N LYS A 92 8.98 -10.62 -0.68
CA LYS A 92 9.99 -9.99 0.20
C LYS A 92 9.91 -8.46 0.14
N THR A 93 10.65 -7.83 1.06
CA THR A 93 10.66 -6.38 1.24
C THR A 93 10.91 -5.62 -0.07
N GLY A 94 9.96 -4.76 -0.44
CA GLY A 94 10.05 -3.92 -1.64
C GLY A 94 9.94 -4.67 -2.97
N ALA A 95 9.58 -5.96 -2.97
CA ALA A 95 9.33 -6.74 -4.16
C ALA A 95 7.89 -6.54 -4.65
N THR A 96 7.68 -6.61 -5.96
CA THR A 96 6.35 -6.57 -6.56
C THR A 96 6.10 -7.84 -7.35
N LEU A 97 4.99 -8.52 -7.03
CA LEU A 97 4.46 -9.66 -7.77
C LEU A 97 3.20 -9.24 -8.52
N VAL A 98 3.14 -9.51 -9.82
CA VAL A 98 1.96 -9.30 -10.66
C VAL A 98 1.48 -10.68 -11.10
N ILE A 99 0.24 -11.05 -10.78
CA ILE A 99 -0.35 -12.34 -11.17
C ILE A 99 -1.20 -12.11 -12.42
N THR A 100 -0.68 -12.50 -13.59
CA THR A 100 -1.25 -12.16 -14.91
C THR A 100 -2.41 -13.07 -15.33
N LYS A 101 -2.45 -14.29 -14.79
CA LYS A 101 -3.53 -15.24 -14.98
C LYS A 101 -3.80 -15.93 -13.65
N ALA A 102 -4.90 -15.53 -13.02
CA ALA A 102 -5.26 -15.96 -11.66
C ALA A 102 -6.41 -16.99 -11.66
N SER A 103 -6.61 -17.75 -12.74
CA SER A 103 -7.84 -18.56 -12.89
C SER A 103 -8.08 -19.52 -11.74
N ILE A 104 -7.05 -19.95 -11.00
CA ILE A 104 -7.21 -20.61 -9.70
C ILE A 104 -5.99 -20.30 -8.82
N VAL A 105 -5.99 -19.15 -8.12
CA VAL A 105 -5.20 -19.10 -6.88
C VAL A 105 -5.94 -19.94 -5.86
N ASP A 106 -5.34 -21.07 -5.47
CA ASP A 106 -5.90 -21.91 -4.43
C ASP A 106 -6.15 -21.07 -3.16
N GLN A 107 -7.37 -21.14 -2.62
CA GLN A 107 -7.71 -20.47 -1.36
C GLN A 107 -6.86 -21.01 -0.19
N ASN A 108 -6.21 -22.16 -0.36
CA ASN A 108 -5.29 -22.74 0.61
C ASN A 108 -3.86 -22.16 0.53
N THR A 109 -3.52 -21.38 -0.50
CA THR A 109 -2.20 -20.73 -0.55
C THR A 109 -2.13 -19.62 0.50
N SER A 110 -1.08 -19.67 1.34
CA SER A 110 -0.75 -18.59 2.26
C SER A 110 0.12 -17.53 1.54
N TRP A 111 -0.34 -16.28 1.53
CA TRP A 111 0.34 -15.17 0.89
C TRP A 111 0.93 -14.23 1.95
N ASN A 112 2.25 -14.09 1.98
CA ASN A 112 2.96 -13.28 2.97
C ASN A 112 3.67 -12.10 2.29
N ILE A 113 3.21 -10.89 2.59
CA ILE A 113 3.75 -9.65 2.05
C ILE A 113 4.61 -8.97 3.11
N ALA A 114 5.92 -8.95 2.91
CA ALA A 114 6.86 -8.26 3.77
C ALA A 114 6.79 -6.73 3.59
N LYS A 115 7.50 -5.99 4.46
CA LYS A 115 7.54 -4.51 4.46
C LYS A 115 7.72 -3.92 3.05
N GLY A 116 6.75 -3.14 2.59
CA GLY A 116 6.82 -2.45 1.28
C GLY A 116 6.76 -3.39 0.07
N GLY A 117 6.54 -4.69 0.26
CA GLY A 117 6.19 -5.59 -0.83
C GLY A 117 4.77 -5.32 -1.31
N SER A 118 4.44 -5.80 -2.52
CA SER A 118 3.12 -5.64 -3.11
C SER A 118 2.74 -6.81 -4.02
N ILE A 119 1.45 -7.13 -4.04
CA ILE A 119 0.84 -8.09 -4.98
C ILE A 119 -0.20 -7.33 -5.81
N VAL A 120 -0.15 -7.52 -7.12
CA VAL A 120 -1.17 -7.04 -8.06
C VAL A 120 -1.75 -8.25 -8.75
N VAL A 121 -3.07 -8.41 -8.73
CA VAL A 121 -3.74 -9.51 -9.42
C VAL A 121 -4.42 -8.96 -10.66
N GLU A 122 -3.96 -9.37 -11.84
CA GLU A 122 -4.56 -8.93 -13.09
C GLU A 122 -5.95 -9.52 -13.28
N GLY A 123 -6.84 -8.71 -13.84
CA GLY A 123 -8.20 -9.12 -14.11
C GLY A 123 -9.01 -8.07 -14.84
N GLN A 124 -10.26 -8.39 -15.11
CA GLN A 124 -11.23 -7.40 -15.54
C GLN A 124 -11.59 -6.52 -14.33
N GLU A 125 -11.64 -5.20 -14.52
CA GLU A 125 -12.15 -4.28 -13.51
C GLU A 125 -13.55 -4.73 -13.04
N GLY A 126 -13.86 -4.50 -11.76
CA GLY A 126 -15.12 -4.90 -11.14
C GLY A 126 -15.27 -6.42 -10.89
N SER A 127 -14.29 -7.24 -11.25
CA SER A 127 -14.29 -8.68 -10.91
C SER A 127 -13.58 -8.93 -9.57
N PHE A 128 -14.31 -9.48 -8.60
CA PHE A 128 -13.74 -9.92 -7.34
C PHE A 128 -12.71 -11.04 -7.58
N ARG A 129 -11.47 -10.80 -7.16
CA ARG A 129 -10.39 -11.79 -7.16
C ARG A 129 -10.15 -12.20 -5.72
N THR A 130 -10.42 -13.47 -5.40
CA THR A 130 -10.16 -14.00 -4.07
C THR A 130 -8.79 -14.65 -4.05
N LEU A 131 -7.84 -14.03 -3.36
CA LEU A 131 -6.66 -14.74 -2.89
C LEU A 131 -7.02 -15.47 -1.59
N GLY A 132 -6.30 -16.56 -1.32
CA GLY A 132 -6.41 -17.33 -0.06
C GLY A 132 -6.00 -16.52 1.16
N GLN A 133 -5.52 -17.22 2.19
CA GLN A 133 -5.08 -16.56 3.41
C GLN A 133 -3.96 -15.55 3.11
N ILE A 134 -4.15 -14.29 3.48
CA ILE A 134 -3.16 -13.23 3.27
C ILE A 134 -2.69 -12.66 4.58
N THR A 135 -1.38 -12.49 4.67
CA THR A 135 -0.67 -11.87 5.78
C THR A 135 0.13 -10.68 5.26
N VAL A 136 -0.21 -9.47 5.72
CA VAL A 136 0.54 -8.24 5.40
C VAL A 136 1.34 -7.80 6.62
N ASN A 137 2.65 -7.62 6.44
CA ASN A 137 3.54 -7.15 7.48
C ASN A 137 3.87 -5.66 7.29
N ARG A 138 3.48 -4.83 8.27
CA ARG A 138 3.74 -3.40 8.27
C ARG A 138 4.63 -3.00 9.42
N TYR A 139 5.62 -2.17 9.11
CA TYR A 139 6.60 -1.71 10.08
C TYR A 139 6.17 -0.37 10.67
N ILE A 140 6.09 -0.29 11.98
CA ILE A 140 5.74 0.91 12.74
C ILE A 140 6.98 1.34 13.52
N VAL A 141 7.34 2.61 13.39
CA VAL A 141 8.51 3.20 14.04
C VAL A 141 8.12 3.72 15.43
N ALA A 142 8.96 3.43 16.44
CA ALA A 142 8.80 3.92 17.79
C ALA A 142 8.94 5.44 17.90
N GLY A 143 8.26 6.02 18.89
CA GLY A 143 8.47 7.41 19.31
C GLY A 143 7.95 8.44 18.32
N GLN A 144 7.16 8.01 17.33
CA GLN A 144 6.51 8.87 16.35
C GLN A 144 5.15 8.31 15.95
N TRP A 145 4.30 9.17 15.43
CA TRP A 145 3.06 8.75 14.80
C TRP A 145 3.36 8.05 13.47
N ASN A 146 2.49 7.13 13.06
CA ASN A 146 2.60 6.39 11.81
C ASN A 146 1.23 6.47 11.13
N PHE A 147 1.15 7.08 9.95
CA PHE A 147 -0.11 7.22 9.22
C PHE A 147 -0.34 6.00 8.34
N MET A 148 -1.40 5.25 8.62
CA MET A 148 -1.64 3.97 7.98
C MET A 148 -3.13 3.62 7.97
N GLY A 149 -3.48 2.52 7.32
CA GLY A 149 -4.77 1.89 7.49
C GLY A 149 -4.66 0.38 7.32
N LEU A 150 -5.82 -0.26 7.24
CA LEU A 150 -5.93 -1.71 7.15
C LEU A 150 -6.22 -2.13 5.70
N PRO A 151 -5.25 -2.70 4.98
CA PRO A 151 -5.45 -3.08 3.57
C PRO A 151 -6.43 -4.26 3.42
N ASN A 152 -6.47 -5.16 4.39
CA ASN A 152 -7.18 -6.44 4.33
C ASN A 152 -7.91 -6.83 5.63
N SER A 153 -8.04 -5.91 6.60
CA SER A 153 -8.75 -6.15 7.85
C SER A 153 -9.73 -5.03 8.09
N GLU A 154 -10.90 -5.33 8.65
CA GLU A 154 -11.89 -4.31 9.04
C GLU A 154 -11.99 -4.16 10.57
N THR A 155 -11.07 -4.81 11.28
CA THR A 155 -11.05 -4.84 12.74
C THR A 155 -9.70 -4.36 13.26
N MET A 156 -9.74 -3.64 14.37
CA MET A 156 -8.55 -3.22 15.09
C MET A 156 -7.90 -4.34 15.91
N LEU A 157 -8.41 -5.58 15.86
CA LEU A 157 -7.83 -6.73 16.59
C LEU A 157 -6.31 -6.93 16.40
N PRO A 158 -5.71 -6.75 15.20
CA PRO A 158 -4.25 -6.84 15.03
C PRO A 158 -3.46 -5.82 15.86
N PHE A 159 -4.10 -4.72 16.28
CA PHE A 159 -3.53 -3.72 17.18
C PHE A 159 -3.71 -4.08 18.67
N VAL A 160 -4.63 -4.99 18.99
CA VAL A 160 -5.12 -5.26 20.37
C VAL A 160 -5.02 -6.74 20.76
N ALA A 161 -4.39 -7.58 19.95
CA ALA A 161 -4.05 -8.94 20.36
C ALA A 161 -3.36 -8.87 21.73
N ALA A 162 -3.97 -9.55 22.72
CA ALA A 162 -4.15 -9.13 24.12
C ALA A 162 -2.91 -8.89 25.02
N ASN A 163 -1.75 -8.56 24.48
CA ASN A 163 -0.51 -8.26 25.19
C ASN A 163 0.40 -7.29 24.42
N LEU A 164 -0.15 -6.31 23.69
CA LEU A 164 0.62 -5.19 23.16
C LEU A 164 0.46 -3.98 24.10
N PRO A 165 1.12 -3.94 25.29
CA PRO A 165 1.23 -2.67 25.99
C PRO A 165 1.89 -1.68 25.02
N ASN A 166 1.44 -0.44 25.09
CA ASN A 166 2.07 0.70 24.43
C ASN A 166 1.86 0.78 22.90
N LEU A 167 0.63 0.54 22.45
CA LEU A 167 0.18 0.93 21.11
C LEU A 167 -1.12 1.72 21.22
N TRP A 168 -1.14 2.89 20.60
CA TRP A 168 -2.28 3.81 20.58
C TRP A 168 -2.64 4.09 19.14
N ALA A 169 -3.94 4.16 18.85
CA ALA A 169 -4.41 4.50 17.52
C ALA A 169 -5.53 5.54 17.61
N LEU A 170 -5.58 6.45 16.63
CA LEU A 170 -6.55 7.51 16.52
C LEU A 170 -7.20 7.47 15.15
N GLU A 171 -8.52 7.63 15.11
CA GLU A 171 -9.25 7.88 13.88
C GLU A 171 -9.43 9.37 13.63
N PHE A 172 -9.69 9.71 12.38
CA PHE A 172 -10.06 11.05 11.98
C PHE A 172 -11.55 11.25 12.19
N ASP A 173 -11.92 12.22 13.02
CA ASP A 173 -13.30 12.65 13.21
C ASP A 173 -13.69 13.62 12.09
N TYR A 174 -14.46 13.11 11.13
CA TYR A 174 -14.95 13.88 9.98
C TYR A 174 -16.03 14.91 10.35
N SER A 175 -16.65 14.79 11.53
CA SER A 175 -17.67 15.73 12.02
C SER A 175 -17.06 17.03 12.57
N THR A 176 -15.85 16.94 13.13
CA THR A 176 -15.06 18.10 13.56
C THR A 176 -13.91 18.42 12.61
N ASN A 177 -13.69 17.55 11.62
CA ASN A 177 -12.58 17.59 10.66
C ASN A 177 -11.22 17.67 11.37
N ASN A 178 -11.06 16.83 12.39
CA ASN A 178 -9.88 16.78 13.23
C ASN A 178 -9.60 15.34 13.66
N TRP A 179 -8.44 15.09 14.26
CA TRP A 179 -8.20 13.80 14.91
C TRP A 179 -9.08 13.66 16.15
N SER A 180 -9.61 12.45 16.35
CA SER A 180 -10.36 12.13 17.56
C SER A 180 -9.50 12.33 18.80
N GLU A 181 -10.11 12.78 19.89
CA GLU A 181 -9.48 12.80 21.22
C GLU A 181 -9.56 11.42 21.91
N GLU A 182 -10.34 10.50 21.35
CA GLU A 182 -10.54 9.15 21.86
C GLU A 182 -9.67 8.12 21.12
N PHE A 183 -8.98 7.28 21.88
CA PHE A 183 -8.18 6.19 21.32
C PHE A 183 -9.06 5.04 20.81
N LEU A 184 -8.67 4.48 19.68
CA LEU A 184 -9.24 3.26 19.15
C LEU A 184 -8.84 2.05 20.01
N HIS A 185 -9.78 1.12 20.17
CA HIS A 185 -9.62 -0.13 20.89
C HIS A 185 -9.94 -1.34 19.99
N GLY A 186 -9.70 -2.56 20.48
CA GLY A 186 -9.60 -3.76 19.62
C GLY A 186 -10.89 -4.16 18.91
N ASN A 187 -12.02 -3.73 19.44
CA ASN A 187 -13.34 -4.02 18.88
C ASN A 187 -13.86 -2.89 17.98
N ASN A 188 -13.13 -1.79 17.83
CA ASN A 188 -13.49 -0.75 16.88
C ASN A 188 -13.42 -1.31 15.46
N ALA A 189 -14.48 -1.08 14.70
CA ALA A 189 -14.50 -1.35 13.28
C ALA A 189 -13.72 -0.25 12.56
N LEU A 190 -12.86 -0.64 11.63
CA LEU A 190 -12.16 0.31 10.78
C LEU A 190 -12.36 -0.08 9.31
N PRO A 191 -13.29 0.60 8.60
CA PRO A 191 -13.55 0.29 7.20
C PRO A 191 -12.30 0.42 6.35
N ARG A 192 -12.15 -0.49 5.37
CA ARG A 192 -11.06 -0.45 4.38
C ARG A 192 -10.97 0.93 3.73
N GLY A 193 -9.74 1.36 3.44
CA GLY A 193 -9.46 2.67 2.85
C GLY A 193 -9.52 3.85 3.82
N THR A 194 -9.93 3.64 5.08
CA THR A 194 -9.85 4.67 6.13
C THR A 194 -8.40 4.81 6.62
N GLY A 195 -7.93 6.04 6.80
CA GLY A 195 -6.63 6.33 7.41
C GLY A 195 -6.74 6.53 8.93
N ILE A 196 -5.76 6.04 9.67
CA ILE A 196 -5.61 6.19 11.12
C ILE A 196 -4.16 6.54 11.47
N PHE A 197 -4.00 7.25 12.59
CA PHE A 197 -2.70 7.44 13.18
C PHE A 197 -2.42 6.36 14.22
N VAL A 198 -1.20 5.82 14.21
CA VAL A 198 -0.76 4.81 15.16
C VAL A 198 0.55 5.22 15.81
N TRP A 199 0.61 5.21 17.13
CA TRP A 199 1.82 5.46 17.91
C TRP A 199 2.21 4.22 18.68
N THR A 200 3.52 4.02 18.82
CA THR A 200 4.08 2.98 19.69
C THR A 200 5.38 3.44 20.32
N ASP A 201 5.67 2.93 21.51
CA ASP A 201 6.93 3.15 22.22
C ASP A 201 8.09 2.31 21.66
N THR A 202 7.76 1.26 20.92
CA THR A 202 8.70 0.22 20.50
C THR A 202 8.42 -0.17 19.06
N THR A 203 9.47 -0.04 18.26
CA THR A 203 9.43 -0.32 16.84
C THR A 203 9.05 -1.78 16.63
N ARG A 204 8.00 -2.02 15.85
CA ARG A 204 7.41 -3.35 15.71
C ARG A 204 6.82 -3.56 14.33
N THR A 205 6.64 -4.83 13.99
CA THR A 205 5.91 -5.23 12.80
C THR A 205 4.49 -5.63 13.21
N LEU A 206 3.49 -4.96 12.64
CA LEU A 206 2.11 -5.41 12.72
C LEU A 206 1.82 -6.37 11.58
N THR A 207 1.06 -7.41 11.91
CA THR A 207 0.73 -8.50 11.01
C THR A 207 -0.79 -8.53 10.82
N TYR A 208 -1.24 -8.26 9.61
CA TYR A 208 -2.66 -8.25 9.25
C TYR A 208 -3.00 -9.52 8.49
N ALA A 209 -3.72 -10.41 9.15
CA ALA A 209 -4.19 -11.65 8.55
C ALA A 209 -5.65 -11.52 8.12
N SER A 210 -5.96 -11.97 6.91
CA SER A 210 -7.33 -12.20 6.43
C SER A 210 -7.45 -13.57 5.80
N ALA A 211 -8.61 -14.20 5.98
CA ALA A 211 -8.92 -15.47 5.33
C ALA A 211 -9.07 -15.34 3.81
N THR A 212 -9.56 -14.18 3.36
CA THR A 212 -9.74 -13.84 1.95
C THR A 212 -9.45 -12.35 1.73
N HIS A 213 -8.96 -12.01 0.55
CA HIS A 213 -8.84 -10.61 0.13
C HIS A 213 -9.44 -10.43 -1.24
N THR A 214 -10.01 -9.25 -1.46
CA THR A 214 -10.48 -8.83 -2.76
C THR A 214 -9.98 -7.44 -3.15
N ASP A 215 -9.32 -7.36 -4.30
CA ASP A 215 -8.96 -6.12 -5.01
C ASP A 215 -10.10 -5.68 -5.96
N GLY A 216 -11.26 -5.34 -5.38
CA GLY A 216 -12.40 -4.76 -6.11
C GLY A 216 -12.38 -3.23 -6.07
N GLU A 217 -13.31 -2.60 -6.79
CA GLU A 217 -13.59 -1.17 -6.58
C GLU A 217 -14.10 -0.95 -5.14
N LEU A 218 -13.66 0.16 -4.55
CA LEU A 218 -14.05 0.56 -3.21
C LEU A 218 -14.36 2.05 -3.19
N THR A 219 -15.53 2.42 -2.70
CA THR A 219 -15.87 3.81 -2.43
C THR A 219 -15.79 4.08 -0.94
N VAL A 220 -14.91 4.99 -0.53
CA VAL A 220 -14.88 5.51 0.84
C VAL A 220 -15.72 6.77 0.88
N GLN A 221 -16.85 6.72 1.58
CA GLN A 221 -17.76 7.85 1.77
C GLN A 221 -17.83 8.22 3.25
N LYS A 222 -17.74 9.53 3.57
CA LYS A 222 -17.78 10.06 4.94
C LYS A 222 -18.64 11.31 4.99
N ASP A 223 -19.33 11.55 6.10
CA ASP A 223 -20.03 12.83 6.29
C ASP A 223 -19.03 13.89 6.75
N LEU A 224 -18.65 14.78 5.82
CA LEU A 224 -17.59 15.78 6.03
C LEU A 224 -18.17 17.12 6.44
N THR A 225 -17.84 17.55 7.65
CA THR A 225 -17.99 18.95 8.07
C THR A 225 -16.74 19.71 7.66
N ALA A 226 -16.91 20.94 7.17
CA ALA A 226 -15.77 21.81 6.88
C ALA A 226 -15.23 22.41 8.19
N GLN A 227 -13.92 22.30 8.41
CA GLN A 227 -13.29 23.04 9.50
C GLN A 227 -13.13 24.49 9.06
N ASN A 228 -13.80 25.42 9.73
CA ASN A 228 -13.60 26.85 9.54
C ASN A 228 -12.54 27.35 10.51
N ILE A 229 -11.29 27.48 10.04
CA ILE A 229 -10.22 28.14 10.82
C ILE A 229 -10.00 29.51 10.19
N GLU A 230 -10.23 30.60 10.92
CA GLU A 230 -9.90 31.96 10.45
C GLU A 230 -10.54 32.37 9.09
N GLY A 231 -11.74 31.86 8.80
CA GLY A 231 -12.45 32.13 7.53
C GLY A 231 -12.13 31.13 6.41
N VAL A 232 -11.39 30.06 6.72
CA VAL A 232 -10.93 29.02 5.79
C VAL A 232 -11.64 27.71 6.08
N SER A 233 -12.40 27.18 5.11
CA SER A 233 -13.08 25.88 5.19
C SER A 233 -12.24 24.76 4.55
N GLY A 234 -11.59 23.90 5.34
CA GLY A 234 -10.96 22.66 4.83
C GLY A 234 -11.86 21.43 4.99
N ARG A 235 -11.92 20.54 3.98
CA ARG A 235 -12.71 19.29 4.02
C ARG A 235 -11.79 18.09 3.85
N TRP A 236 -10.96 17.84 4.85
CA TRP A 236 -9.96 16.78 4.79
C TRP A 236 -10.56 15.38 4.89
N MET A 237 -10.03 14.46 4.09
CA MET A 237 -10.28 13.03 4.23
C MET A 237 -8.98 12.29 4.55
N ALA A 238 -8.93 11.67 5.72
CA ALA A 238 -7.89 10.70 6.07
C ALA A 238 -8.18 9.36 5.39
N LEU A 239 -7.29 8.95 4.50
CA LEU A 239 -7.43 7.74 3.68
C LEU A 239 -6.22 6.82 3.87
N SER A 240 -6.33 5.60 3.38
CA SER A 240 -5.22 4.67 3.27
C SER A 240 -5.33 3.82 2.01
N ASN A 241 -4.21 3.30 1.51
CA ASN A 241 -4.22 2.39 0.37
C ASN A 241 -4.92 1.06 0.77
N PRO A 242 -6.10 0.73 0.20
CA PRO A 242 -6.88 -0.44 0.56
C PRO A 242 -6.45 -1.71 -0.19
N TYR A 243 -5.48 -1.61 -1.11
CA TYR A 243 -5.06 -2.69 -1.99
C TYR A 243 -3.77 -3.36 -1.50
N LEU A 244 -3.54 -4.60 -1.97
CA LEU A 244 -2.25 -5.30 -1.82
C LEU A 244 -1.22 -4.82 -2.84
N GLY A 245 -1.65 -4.02 -3.82
CA GLY A 245 -0.79 -3.31 -4.75
C GLY A 245 -0.38 -1.94 -4.24
N THR A 246 0.73 -1.42 -4.75
CA THR A 246 1.10 0.00 -4.53
C THR A 246 0.18 0.88 -5.38
N LEU A 247 -0.45 1.90 -4.80
CA LEU A 247 -1.22 2.87 -5.56
C LEU A 247 -0.29 3.84 -6.29
N ASN A 248 -0.62 4.12 -7.54
CA ASN A 248 -0.06 5.20 -8.32
C ASN A 248 -0.87 6.47 -8.05
N ILE A 249 -0.19 7.50 -7.55
CA ILE A 249 -0.84 8.75 -7.15
C ILE A 249 -1.44 9.51 -8.34
N ALA A 250 -0.78 9.47 -9.51
CA ALA A 250 -1.27 10.16 -10.69
C ALA A 250 -2.58 9.55 -11.20
N GLU A 251 -2.64 8.22 -11.29
CA GLU A 251 -3.86 7.49 -11.71
C GLU A 251 -5.01 7.72 -10.70
N PHE A 252 -4.70 7.66 -9.40
CA PHE A 252 -5.67 7.95 -8.33
C PHE A 252 -6.24 9.37 -8.43
N LEU A 253 -5.38 10.37 -8.65
CA LEU A 253 -5.78 11.77 -8.79
C LEU A 253 -6.56 12.03 -10.06
N GLU A 254 -6.23 11.36 -11.18
CA GLU A 254 -6.96 11.48 -12.44
C GLU A 254 -8.41 11.01 -12.26
N ASP A 255 -8.60 9.82 -11.71
CA ASP A 255 -9.91 9.22 -11.44
C ASP A 255 -10.77 10.03 -10.46
N ASN A 256 -10.12 10.75 -9.53
CA ASN A 256 -10.78 11.52 -8.48
C ASN A 256 -10.63 13.05 -8.68
N SER A 257 -10.29 13.49 -9.89
CA SER A 257 -9.95 14.89 -10.18
C SER A 257 -11.10 15.87 -9.95
N SER A 258 -12.35 15.43 -10.07
CA SER A 258 -13.54 16.25 -9.81
C SER A 258 -13.87 16.42 -8.32
N VAL A 259 -13.36 15.52 -7.48
CA VAL A 259 -13.70 15.46 -6.04
C VAL A 259 -12.56 15.90 -5.14
N ILE A 260 -11.30 15.76 -5.61
CA ILE A 260 -10.10 16.19 -4.89
C ILE A 260 -9.76 17.62 -5.28
N GLN A 261 -9.86 18.52 -4.30
CA GLN A 261 -9.44 19.89 -4.46
C GLN A 261 -7.90 19.99 -4.56
N GLY A 262 -7.43 20.78 -5.52
CA GLY A 262 -6.00 21.04 -5.73
C GLY A 262 -5.20 19.87 -6.33
N GLY A 263 -5.86 18.74 -6.63
CA GLY A 263 -5.24 17.60 -7.32
C GLY A 263 -3.97 17.09 -6.64
N THR A 264 -3.95 17.06 -5.31
CA THR A 264 -2.74 16.75 -4.52
C THR A 264 -3.05 15.70 -3.46
N VAL A 265 -2.11 14.78 -3.26
CA VAL A 265 -2.11 13.84 -2.14
C VAL A 265 -1.03 14.23 -1.13
N TYR A 266 -1.35 14.17 0.16
CA TYR A 266 -0.41 14.43 1.25
C TYR A 266 -0.06 13.12 1.95
N VAL A 267 1.17 12.67 1.78
CA VAL A 267 1.67 11.44 2.42
C VAL A 267 2.53 11.82 3.64
N TYR A 268 2.29 11.16 4.76
CA TYR A 268 3.09 11.33 5.97
C TYR A 268 4.34 10.45 5.94
N ASP A 269 5.50 11.03 6.19
CA ASP A 269 6.79 10.31 6.22
C ASP A 269 7.19 9.79 7.61
N GLY A 270 6.38 10.08 8.63
CA GLY A 270 6.65 9.74 10.03
C GLY A 270 7.14 10.92 10.87
N THR A 271 7.55 12.02 10.23
CA THR A 271 8.00 13.24 10.89
C THR A 271 7.20 14.45 10.43
N ALA A 272 6.89 14.51 9.14
CA ALA A 272 6.08 15.54 8.54
C ALA A 272 5.25 14.94 7.40
N PHE A 273 4.20 15.67 6.99
CA PHE A 273 3.64 15.44 5.67
C PHE A 273 4.68 15.94 4.66
N ASN A 274 4.91 15.14 3.61
CA ASN A 274 5.83 15.52 2.55
C ASN A 274 5.43 16.91 2.04
N SER A 275 6.40 17.82 2.07
CA SER A 275 6.21 19.22 1.71
C SER A 275 6.08 19.45 0.21
N ASP A 276 6.56 18.50 -0.57
CA ASP A 276 6.50 18.54 -2.01
C ASP A 276 5.17 17.96 -2.44
N GLU A 277 4.47 18.65 -3.34
CA GLU A 277 3.19 18.16 -3.86
C GLU A 277 3.39 16.78 -4.47
N ILE A 278 2.82 15.76 -3.85
CA ILE A 278 2.86 14.44 -4.42
C ILE A 278 1.71 14.37 -5.41
N VAL A 279 1.97 14.93 -6.60
CA VAL A 279 1.14 14.78 -7.80
C VAL A 279 1.56 13.55 -8.61
N SER A 280 2.68 12.95 -8.23
CA SER A 280 3.20 11.71 -8.80
C SER A 280 4.02 10.99 -7.74
N GLY A 281 3.94 9.67 -7.73
CA GLY A 281 4.58 8.85 -6.70
C GLY A 281 3.73 7.64 -6.38
N ASP A 282 4.13 6.98 -5.31
CA ASP A 282 3.66 5.66 -4.93
C ASP A 282 3.15 5.68 -3.49
N ILE A 283 1.93 5.19 -3.23
CA ILE A 283 1.42 4.95 -1.87
C ILE A 283 1.47 3.44 -1.63
N SER A 284 2.34 3.04 -0.70
CA SER A 284 2.54 1.61 -0.38
C SER A 284 1.28 0.98 0.23
N VAL A 285 1.14 -0.33 0.12
CA VAL A 285 0.04 -1.16 0.69
C VAL A 285 -0.33 -0.73 2.11
N GLY A 286 -1.53 -0.21 2.38
CA GLY A 286 -1.97 0.23 3.71
C GLY A 286 -1.35 1.53 4.23
N GLN A 287 -0.58 2.27 3.44
CA GLN A 287 -0.03 3.57 3.83
C GLN A 287 -1.13 4.62 3.85
N GLY A 288 -1.12 5.45 4.90
CA GLY A 288 -2.10 6.53 5.08
C GLY A 288 -1.71 7.77 4.30
N PHE A 289 -2.71 8.52 3.84
CA PHE A 289 -2.56 9.78 3.14
C PHE A 289 -3.79 10.66 3.31
N PHE A 290 -3.66 11.96 3.04
CA PHE A 290 -4.76 12.91 3.04
C PHE A 290 -5.06 13.41 1.64
N VAL A 291 -6.34 13.76 1.45
CA VAL A 291 -6.82 14.59 0.35
C VAL A 291 -7.73 15.67 0.93
N ASN A 292 -7.79 16.82 0.26
CA ASN A 292 -8.79 17.84 0.54
C ASN A 292 -9.94 17.70 -0.47
N MET A 293 -11.18 17.64 0.01
CA MET A 293 -12.35 17.43 -0.82
C MET A 293 -12.95 18.75 -1.30
N THR A 294 -13.55 18.77 -2.49
CA THR A 294 -14.34 19.91 -2.95
C THR A 294 -15.61 20.09 -2.09
N ASN A 295 -16.23 21.27 -2.14
CA ASN A 295 -17.33 21.65 -1.24
C ASN A 295 -18.63 20.83 -1.37
N THR A 296 -18.80 20.08 -2.45
CA THR A 296 -20.02 19.28 -2.71
C THR A 296 -19.82 17.78 -2.55
N GLU A 297 -18.57 17.33 -2.46
CA GLU A 297 -18.23 15.90 -2.55
C GLU A 297 -17.86 15.33 -1.19
N ASN A 298 -18.10 14.03 -1.01
CA ASN A 298 -17.86 13.35 0.26
C ASN A 298 -17.44 11.88 0.09
N ALA A 299 -17.09 11.49 -1.14
CA ALA A 299 -16.75 10.15 -1.52
C ALA A 299 -15.47 10.14 -2.38
N ILE A 300 -14.62 9.13 -2.15
CA ILE A 300 -13.42 8.85 -2.92
C ILE A 300 -13.52 7.44 -3.48
N ALA A 301 -13.23 7.28 -4.76
CA ALA A 301 -13.24 6.01 -5.45
C ALA A 301 -11.81 5.45 -5.56
N PHE A 302 -11.64 4.24 -5.03
CA PHE A 302 -10.49 3.40 -5.28
C PHE A 302 -10.86 2.39 -6.37
N LYS A 303 -10.01 2.31 -7.40
CA LYS A 303 -10.14 1.34 -8.50
C LYS A 303 -8.85 0.52 -8.65
N PRO A 304 -8.94 -0.76 -9.05
CA PRO A 304 -7.75 -1.57 -9.30
C PRO A 304 -6.78 -0.97 -10.32
N SER A 305 -7.27 -0.26 -11.34
CA SER A 305 -6.47 0.48 -12.33
C SER A 305 -5.53 1.53 -11.73
N GLN A 306 -5.83 2.01 -10.52
CA GLN A 306 -4.97 2.95 -9.82
C GLN A 306 -3.73 2.26 -9.21
N MET A 307 -3.67 0.92 -9.18
CA MET A 307 -2.49 0.21 -8.73
C MET A 307 -1.38 0.26 -9.79
N LYS A 308 -0.16 0.52 -9.34
CA LYS A 308 1.04 0.42 -10.16
C LYS A 308 1.17 -1.00 -10.73
N TYR A 309 1.45 -1.08 -12.03
CA TYR A 309 1.53 -2.34 -12.79
C TYR A 309 0.20 -3.08 -12.98
N TYR A 310 -0.93 -2.47 -12.62
CA TYR A 310 -2.20 -2.98 -13.11
C TYR A 310 -2.28 -2.77 -14.63
N PRO A 311 -2.70 -3.78 -15.41
CA PRO A 311 -2.88 -3.61 -16.85
C PRO A 311 -4.06 -2.66 -17.10
N SER A 312 -3.77 -1.36 -17.26
CA SER A 312 -4.78 -0.41 -17.73
C SER A 312 -5.00 -0.60 -19.23
N ALA A 313 -6.25 -0.46 -19.69
CA ALA A 313 -6.57 -0.57 -21.12
C ALA A 313 -6.01 0.59 -21.97
N THR A 314 -5.46 1.63 -21.34
CA THR A 314 -4.85 2.77 -22.02
C THR A 314 -3.92 3.49 -21.05
N PRO A 315 -2.66 3.81 -21.39
CA PRO A 315 -1.93 4.84 -20.67
C PRO A 315 -2.69 6.15 -20.94
N ALA A 316 -3.51 6.59 -20.00
CA ALA A 316 -4.12 7.90 -20.08
C ALA A 316 -3.02 8.97 -19.95
N ALA A 317 -3.25 10.12 -20.57
CA ALA A 317 -2.25 11.16 -20.64
C ALA A 317 -1.90 11.65 -19.23
N LYS A 318 -0.64 11.49 -18.83
CA LYS A 318 -0.11 12.04 -17.56
C LYS A 318 -0.60 13.48 -17.38
N ALA A 319 -1.30 13.76 -16.29
CA ALA A 319 -1.62 15.12 -15.90
C ALA A 319 -0.30 15.91 -15.77
N SER A 320 -0.10 16.91 -16.62
CA SER A 320 1.04 17.83 -16.50
C SER A 320 0.65 18.94 -15.54
N VAL A 321 1.31 19.02 -14.39
CA VAL A 321 1.10 20.09 -13.41
C VAL A 321 2.05 21.25 -13.72
N ALA A 322 1.55 22.48 -13.69
CA ALA A 322 2.36 23.68 -13.80
C ALA A 322 3.33 23.82 -12.61
N SER A 323 4.51 24.40 -12.84
CA SER A 323 5.50 24.68 -11.79
C SER A 323 4.95 25.70 -10.79
N ARG A 324 5.06 25.44 -9.47
CA ARG A 324 4.51 26.29 -8.41
C ARG A 324 5.60 26.91 -7.53
N GLU A 325 5.35 28.12 -7.00
CA GLU A 325 6.23 28.82 -6.06
C GLU A 325 5.78 28.59 -4.60
N TYR A 326 6.74 28.32 -3.72
CA TYR A 326 6.51 28.08 -2.29
C TYR A 326 6.95 29.28 -1.44
N VAL A 327 6.10 29.71 -0.51
CA VAL A 327 6.42 30.72 0.51
C VAL A 327 6.51 30.04 1.88
N LYS A 328 7.68 30.11 2.51
CA LYS A 328 7.88 29.66 3.90
C LYS A 328 7.58 30.82 4.85
N VAL A 329 6.62 30.64 5.73
CA VAL A 329 6.20 31.61 6.75
C VAL A 329 6.46 31.01 8.14
N SER A 330 7.14 31.73 9.03
CA SER A 330 7.27 31.29 10.42
C SER A 330 6.21 32.00 11.25
N VAL A 331 5.31 31.23 11.86
CA VAL A 331 4.30 31.77 12.79
C VAL A 331 4.80 31.54 14.21
N SER A 332 4.80 32.60 15.02
CA SER A 332 5.18 32.52 16.43
C SER A 332 4.04 32.92 17.35
N THR A 333 3.68 32.04 18.28
CA THR A 333 2.80 32.34 19.42
C THR A 333 3.38 31.73 20.68
N ASP A 334 3.30 32.45 21.80
CA ASP A 334 3.74 32.01 23.13
C ASP A 334 5.16 31.38 23.21
N GLY A 335 6.09 31.91 22.42
CA GLY A 335 7.49 31.46 22.41
C GLY A 335 7.79 30.26 21.51
N TYR A 336 6.79 29.63 20.91
CA TYR A 336 6.95 28.57 19.92
C TYR A 336 7.05 29.15 18.51
N LYS A 337 7.89 28.54 17.66
CA LYS A 337 8.02 28.90 16.24
C LYS A 337 7.68 27.69 15.41
N VAL A 338 6.61 27.79 14.64
CA VAL A 338 6.19 26.73 13.73
C VAL A 338 6.45 27.20 12.30
N PRO A 339 7.24 26.46 11.50
CA PRO A 339 7.37 26.73 10.08
C PRO A 339 6.08 26.30 9.37
N VAL A 340 5.45 27.23 8.68
CA VAL A 340 4.30 27.02 7.79
C VAL A 340 4.78 27.22 6.36
N MET A 341 4.33 26.38 5.44
CA MET A 341 4.61 26.55 4.01
C MET A 341 3.31 26.76 3.27
N ILE A 342 3.34 27.66 2.29
CA ILE A 342 2.21 28.05 1.45
C ILE A 342 2.65 27.84 0.00
N CYS A 343 1.85 27.16 -0.81
CA CYS A 343 2.15 26.90 -2.23
C CYS A 343 1.02 27.46 -3.10
N GLN A 344 1.34 28.25 -4.14
CA GLN A 344 0.34 28.82 -5.06
C GLN A 344 -0.17 27.78 -6.08
N ASN A 345 -1.49 27.58 -6.20
CA ASN A 345 -2.13 26.62 -7.12
C ASN A 345 -2.86 27.33 -8.29
N ASP A 346 -2.33 27.16 -9.51
CA ASP A 346 -2.89 27.77 -10.75
C ASP A 346 -4.24 27.18 -11.22
N LEU A 347 -4.70 26.07 -10.64
CA LEU A 347 -6.01 25.46 -10.95
C LEU A 347 -7.14 25.97 -10.05
N ALA A 348 -6.85 26.94 -9.19
CA ALA A 348 -7.83 27.52 -8.30
C ALA A 348 -8.58 28.69 -8.98
N GLY A 349 -9.84 28.89 -8.57
CA GLY A 349 -10.84 29.68 -9.33
C GLY A 349 -10.59 31.19 -9.35
N GLN A 350 -11.35 31.92 -10.19
CA GLN A 350 -11.27 33.38 -10.31
C GLN A 350 -11.77 34.11 -9.04
N GLU A 351 -10.95 34.16 -8.00
CA GLU A 351 -10.98 35.05 -6.84
C GLU A 351 -9.88 34.52 -5.90
N TYR A 352 -8.79 35.27 -5.71
CA TYR A 352 -7.62 34.78 -4.96
C TYR A 352 -8.04 34.32 -3.54
N ASP A 353 -7.94 33.03 -3.26
CA ASP A 353 -8.36 32.43 -1.99
C ASP A 353 -7.35 31.39 -1.47
N ILE A 354 -7.60 30.88 -0.28
CA ILE A 354 -6.78 29.90 0.44
C ILE A 354 -6.71 28.50 -0.19
N PHE A 355 -7.54 28.18 -1.17
CA PHE A 355 -7.43 26.95 -1.96
C PHE A 355 -6.44 27.10 -3.11
N ASP A 356 -6.04 28.34 -3.37
CA ASP A 356 -4.85 28.70 -4.13
C ASP A 356 -3.58 28.49 -3.29
N ALA A 357 -3.68 28.23 -1.98
CA ALA A 357 -2.59 28.31 -1.01
C ALA A 357 -2.71 27.24 0.10
N ASN A 358 -2.15 26.05 -0.12
CA ASN A 358 -2.27 24.94 0.84
C ASN A 358 -1.61 25.26 2.20
N LYS A 359 -2.41 25.38 3.27
CA LYS A 359 -1.91 25.38 4.67
C LYS A 359 -1.49 23.96 5.03
N MET A 360 -0.19 23.69 5.01
CA MET A 360 0.32 22.47 5.65
C MET A 360 0.46 22.74 7.15
N PHE A 361 -0.17 21.88 7.94
CA PHE A 361 -0.27 21.97 9.40
C PHE A 361 1.09 22.19 10.08
N GLY A 362 1.03 22.77 11.29
CA GLY A 362 2.15 22.76 12.22
C GLY A 362 2.58 21.33 12.58
N ASP A 363 3.72 21.23 13.23
CA ASP A 363 4.53 20.05 13.61
C ASP A 363 3.85 18.89 14.37
N GLY A 364 2.53 18.75 14.29
CA GLY A 364 1.87 17.50 14.60
C GLY A 364 1.70 17.23 16.08
N SER A 365 1.25 18.21 16.88
CA SER A 365 0.75 17.92 18.22
C SER A 365 -0.63 17.24 18.17
N VAL A 366 -0.69 16.07 17.53
CA VAL A 366 -1.63 15.02 17.95
C VAL A 366 -1.24 14.72 19.40
N ALA A 367 -2.19 14.76 20.34
CA ALA A 367 -1.91 14.57 21.76
C ALA A 367 -1.04 13.32 21.97
N GLU A 368 0.20 13.52 22.39
CA GLU A 368 1.10 12.41 22.67
C GLU A 368 0.58 11.66 23.91
N PRO A 369 0.58 10.31 23.90
CA PRO A 369 0.22 9.57 25.10
C PRO A 369 1.16 9.96 26.25
N ILE A 370 0.59 10.39 27.38
CA ILE A 370 1.37 10.72 28.59
C ILE A 370 1.99 9.41 29.11
N LEU A 371 3.32 9.39 29.20
CA LEU A 371 4.12 8.28 29.75
C LEU A 371 4.14 8.27 31.28
#